data_AF-A0A6A6YCN8-F1
#
_entry.id   AF-A0A6A6YCN8-F1
#
_cell.length_a   1.000
_cell.length_b   1.000
_cell.length_c   1.000
_cell.angle_alpha   90.00
_cell.angle_beta   90.00
_cell.angle_gamma   90.00
#
_symmetry.space_group_name_H-M   'P 1'
#
loop_
_entity.id
_entity.type
_entity.pdbx_description
1 polymer ?
#
loop_
_entity_poly.entity_id
_entity_poly.type
_entity_poly.pdbx_seq_one_letter_code
_entity_poly.pdbx_strand_id
1 'polypeptide(L)'
;SQQYLTPDEEKAVIKFLLLMSNLGQPVRIKFIPSLAFCVARNRLKNKPIKPPGKNWARGFKKRHPELKAKTVRAINWKRHRNNIYNKI
;
A
#
# COMPACT_ATOMS: atom_id res chain seq x y z
N SER A 1 -6.95 13.92 16.86
CA SER A 1 -6.31 12.79 16.15
C SER A 1 -5.95 13.21 14.73
N GLN A 2 -4.73 13.69 14.48
CA GLN A 2 -4.37 14.25 13.18
C GLN A 2 -4.01 13.12 12.20
N GLN A 3 -4.98 12.74 11.37
CA GLN A 3 -4.75 11.76 10.30
C GLN A 3 -3.96 12.45 9.17
N TYR A 4 -3.04 11.69 8.56
CA TYR A 4 -2.15 12.22 7.52
C TYR A 4 -2.88 12.53 6.21
N LEU A 5 -3.88 11.72 5.88
CA LEU A 5 -4.79 11.88 4.74
C LEU A 5 -6.13 12.40 5.23
N THR A 6 -6.86 13.10 4.36
CA THR A 6 -8.28 13.39 4.59
C THR A 6 -9.11 12.11 4.41
N PRO A 7 -10.32 12.03 4.98
CA PRO A 7 -11.19 10.86 4.80
C PRO A 7 -11.45 10.50 3.33
N ASP A 8 -11.62 11.50 2.46
CA ASP A 8 -11.86 11.29 1.04
C ASP A 8 -10.62 10.74 0.30
N GLU A 9 -9.44 11.29 0.62
CA GLU A 9 -8.17 10.76 0.11
C GLU A 9 -7.94 9.33 0.58
N GLU A 10 -8.24 9.04 1.85
CA GLU A 10 -8.10 7.71 2.42
C GLU A 10 -9.01 6.71 1.69
N LYS A 11 -10.26 7.09 1.41
CA LYS A 11 -11.23 6.30 0.63
C LYS A 11 -10.75 6.06 -0.81
N ALA A 12 -10.17 7.07 -1.46
CA ALA A 12 -9.61 6.93 -2.80
C ALA A 12 -8.43 5.94 -2.83
N VAL A 13 -7.52 6.02 -1.85
CA VAL A 13 -6.39 5.09 -1.71
C VAL A 13 -6.89 3.65 -1.49
N ILE A 14 -7.90 3.45 -0.63
CA ILE A 14 -8.49 2.13 -0.41
C ILE A 14 -9.08 1.57 -1.70
N LYS A 15 -9.88 2.37 -2.43
CA LYS A 15 -10.48 1.95 -3.70
C LYS A 15 -9.42 1.53 -4.72
N PHE A 16 -8.33 2.28 -4.82
CA PHE A 16 -7.19 1.93 -5.66
C PHE A 16 -6.54 0.61 -5.24
N LEU A 17 -6.28 0.40 -3.94
CA LEU A 17 -5.69 -0.84 -3.43
C LEU A 17 -6.59 -2.06 -3.68
N LEU A 18 -7.91 -1.90 -3.55
CA LEU A 18 -8.89 -2.93 -3.85
C LEU A 18 -8.91 -3.27 -5.34
N LEU A 19 -8.87 -2.25 -6.21
CA LEU A 19 -8.82 -2.42 -7.66
C LEU A 19 -7.56 -3.21 -8.06
N MET A 20 -6.39 -2.79 -7.58
CA MET A 20 -5.11 -3.46 -7.85
C MET A 20 -5.12 -4.92 -7.39
N SER A 21 -5.75 -5.22 -6.25
CA SER A 21 -5.92 -6.61 -5.81
C SER A 21 -6.85 -7.41 -6.71
N ASN A 22 -7.95 -6.82 -7.19
CA ASN A 22 -8.88 -7.49 -8.09
C ASN A 22 -8.22 -7.78 -9.45
N LEU A 23 -7.30 -6.91 -9.90
CA LEU A 23 -6.48 -7.10 -11.10
C LEU A 23 -5.35 -8.13 -10.92
N GLY A 24 -5.26 -8.81 -9.77
CA GLY A 24 -4.20 -9.78 -9.49
C GLY A 24 -2.83 -9.15 -9.19
N GLN A 25 -2.77 -7.83 -9.02
CA GLN A 25 -1.54 -7.07 -8.74
C GLN A 25 -1.60 -6.34 -7.38
N PRO A 26 -1.77 -7.06 -6.27
CA PRO A 26 -1.92 -6.46 -4.96
C PRO A 26 -0.67 -5.70 -4.49
N VAL A 27 -0.88 -4.48 -4.02
CA VAL A 27 0.17 -3.57 -3.56
C VAL A 27 0.73 -4.02 -2.21
N ARG A 28 2.05 -4.07 -2.09
CA ARG A 28 2.73 -4.41 -0.83
C ARG A 28 2.62 -3.27 0.19
N ILE A 29 2.49 -3.62 1.47
CA ILE A 29 2.31 -2.66 2.58
C ILE A 29 3.42 -1.59 2.66
N LYS A 30 4.65 -1.94 2.25
CA LYS A 30 5.80 -1.01 2.24
C LYS A 30 5.62 0.18 1.30
N PHE A 31 4.76 0.06 0.28
CA PHE A 31 4.50 1.12 -0.69
C PHE A 31 3.32 2.02 -0.29
N ILE A 32 2.51 1.61 0.68
CA ILE A 32 1.33 2.38 1.11
C ILE A 32 1.72 3.77 1.67
N PRO A 33 2.78 3.93 2.49
CA PRO A 33 3.24 5.27 2.89
C PRO A 33 3.66 6.15 1.72
N SER A 34 4.30 5.57 0.69
CA SER A 34 4.72 6.32 -0.50
C SER A 34 3.51 6.77 -1.32
N LEU A 35 2.49 5.92 -1.48
CA LEU A 35 1.22 6.29 -2.10
C LEU A 35 0.54 7.43 -1.35
N ALA A 36 0.43 7.31 -0.02
CA ALA A 36 -0.14 8.36 0.83
C ALA A 36 0.65 9.68 0.73
N PHE A 37 1.98 9.61 0.66
CA PHE A 37 2.83 10.77 0.44
C PHE A 37 2.55 11.47 -0.89
N CYS A 38 2.41 10.71 -1.99
CA CYS A 38 2.07 11.26 -3.29
C CYS A 38 0.72 11.98 -3.29
N VAL A 39 -0.30 11.37 -2.66
CA VAL A 39 -1.64 11.98 -2.53
C VAL A 39 -1.56 13.27 -1.71
N ALA A 40 -0.91 13.24 -0.55
CA ALA A 40 -0.76 14.42 0.29
C ALA A 40 0.00 15.55 -0.43
N ARG A 41 1.06 15.21 -1.17
CA ARG A 41 1.85 16.17 -1.97
C ARG A 41 1.01 16.85 -3.03
N ASN A 42 0.13 16.10 -3.71
CA ASN A 42 -0.76 16.65 -4.72
C ASN A 42 -1.77 17.65 -4.12
N ARG A 43 -2.21 17.46 -2.88
CA ARG A 43 -3.06 18.42 -2.17
C ARG A 43 -2.33 19.73 -1.86
N LEU A 44 -1.11 19.64 -1.35
CA LEU A 44 -0.33 20.78 -0.85
C LEU A 44 0.76 21.20 -1.84
N LYS A 45 0.41 21.37 -3.13
CA LYS A 45 1.33 21.61 -4.27
C LYS A 45 2.52 22.54 -3.98
N ASN A 46 2.34 23.53 -3.10
CA ASN A 46 3.31 24.58 -2.79
C ASN A 46 3.98 24.44 -1.40
N LYS A 47 3.69 23.40 -0.61
CA LYS A 47 4.25 23.22 0.74
C LYS A 47 5.01 21.89 0.87
N PRO A 48 6.24 21.91 1.41
CA PRO A 48 6.94 20.67 1.74
C PRO A 48 6.17 19.91 2.82
N ILE A 49 5.92 18.61 2.58
CA ILE A 49 5.26 17.72 3.54
C ILE A 49 6.27 16.67 3.99
N LYS A 50 6.22 16.30 5.26
CA LYS A 50 6.98 15.16 5.78
C LYS A 50 6.33 13.85 5.32
N PRO A 51 7.09 12.79 5.03
CA PRO A 51 6.51 11.49 4.73
C PRO A 51 5.76 10.92 5.95
N PRO A 52 4.84 9.95 5.74
CA PRO A 52 4.17 9.28 6.85
C PRO A 52 5.18 8.55 7.74
N GLY A 53 4.99 8.62 9.06
CA GLY A 53 5.89 7.97 10.01
C GLY A 53 5.89 6.43 9.90
N LYS A 54 6.93 5.79 10.45
CA LYS A 54 7.16 4.33 10.38
C LYS A 54 5.94 3.47 10.77
N ASN A 55 5.19 3.91 11.78
CA ASN A 55 4.01 3.19 12.30
C ASN A 55 2.70 3.54 11.58
N TRP A 56 2.72 4.51 10.66
CA TRP A 56 1.52 5.00 10.00
C TRP A 56 0.84 3.93 9.16
N ALA A 57 1.60 3.15 8.37
CA ALA A 57 1.06 2.03 7.58
C ALA A 57 0.39 0.96 8.46
N ARG A 58 0.95 0.69 9.64
CA ARG A 58 0.38 -0.25 10.61
C ARG A 58 -0.96 0.27 11.15
N GLY A 59 -1.03 1.57 11.46
CA GLY A 59 -2.26 2.23 11.87
C GLY A 59 -3.32 2.24 10.76
N PHE A 60 -2.94 2.56 9.53
CA PHE A 60 -3.81 2.52 8.35
C PHE A 60 -4.43 1.12 8.15
N LYS A 61 -3.61 0.06 8.23
CA LYS A 61 -4.11 -1.31 8.13
C LYS A 61 -5.03 -1.70 9.29
N LYS A 62 -4.82 -1.15 10.50
CA LYS A 62 -5.71 -1.39 11.65
C LYS A 62 -7.08 -0.74 11.45
N ARG A 63 -7.15 0.42 10.79
CA ARG A 63 -8.41 1.11 10.46
C ARG A 63 -9.20 0.41 9.36
N HIS A 64 -8.50 -0.22 8.40
CA HIS A 64 -9.11 -0.79 7.20
C HIS A 64 -8.88 -2.30 7.11
N PRO A 65 -9.67 -3.12 7.85
CA PRO A 65 -9.52 -4.57 7.85
C PRO A 65 -9.79 -5.21 6.49
N GLU A 66 -10.53 -4.53 5.61
CA GLU A 66 -10.82 -4.90 4.21
C GLU A 66 -9.56 -5.21 3.40
N LEU A 67 -8.47 -4.47 3.69
CA LEU A 67 -7.19 -4.61 3.00
C LEU A 67 -6.40 -5.83 3.50
N LYS A 68 -6.74 -6.41 4.66
CA LYS A 68 -5.99 -7.52 5.28
C LYS A 68 -6.07 -8.80 4.45
N ALA A 69 -7.20 -9.07 3.81
CA ALA A 69 -7.41 -10.24 2.95
C ALA A 69 -6.74 -10.10 1.57
N LYS A 70 -6.53 -8.86 1.13
CA LYS A 70 -6.14 -8.52 -0.25
C LYS A 70 -4.65 -8.14 -0.41
N THR A 71 -3.94 -7.88 0.69
CA THR A 71 -2.48 -7.65 0.61
C THR A 71 -1.71 -8.96 0.44
N VAL A 72 -0.92 -9.06 -0.64
CA VAL A 72 -0.02 -10.20 -0.86
C VAL A 72 1.12 -10.20 0.15
N ARG A 73 1.32 -11.36 0.79
CA ARG A 73 2.54 -11.66 1.56
C ARG A 73 3.72 -11.67 0.60
N ALA A 74 4.89 -11.23 1.06
CA ALA A 74 6.11 -11.30 0.24
C ALA A 74 6.24 -12.70 -0.39
N ILE A 75 6.64 -12.76 -1.68
CA ILE A 75 6.90 -14.02 -2.36
C ILE A 75 7.90 -14.79 -1.51
N ASN A 76 7.53 -16.01 -1.09
CA ASN A 76 8.39 -16.86 -0.30
C ASN A 76 9.66 -17.16 -1.10
N TRP A 77 10.83 -16.85 -0.55
CA TRP A 77 12.14 -17.09 -1.17
C TRP A 77 12.29 -18.52 -1.70
N LYS A 78 11.67 -19.50 -1.02
CA LYS A 78 11.65 -20.92 -1.44
C LYS A 78 11.05 -21.16 -2.83
N ARG A 79 10.24 -20.25 -3.39
CA ARG A 79 9.71 -20.37 -4.77
C ARG A 79 10.76 -20.13 -5.85
N HIS A 80 11.80 -19.36 -5.56
CA HIS A 80 12.78 -18.96 -6.59
C HIS A 80 13.65 -20.13 -7.04
N ARG A 81 13.90 -21.12 -6.17
CA ARG A 81 14.85 -22.21 -6.45
C ARG A 81 14.25 -23.40 -7.18
N ASN A 82 12.93 -23.59 -7.10
CA ASN A 82 12.28 -24.84 -7.56
C ASN A 82 11.93 -24.87 -9.06
N ASN A 83 12.04 -23.75 -9.78
CA ASN A 83 11.69 -23.66 -11.21
C ASN A 83 12.90 -23.27 -12.11
N ILE A 84 14.14 -23.47 -11.62
CA ILE A 84 15.36 -23.11 -12.37
C ILE A 84 15.81 -24.25 -13.30
N TYR A 85 15.26 -25.46 -13.18
CA TYR A 85 15.57 -26.54 -14.10
C TYR A 85 14.75 -26.42 -15.38
N ASN A 86 15.44 -26.55 -16.52
CA ASN A 86 14.85 -26.48 -17.85
C ASN A 86 13.65 -27.45 -17.93
N LYS A 87 12.46 -26.92 -18.25
CA LYS A 87 11.46 -27.75 -18.91
C LYS A 87 12.03 -28.07 -20.29
N ILE A 88 12.20 -29.37 -20.53
CA ILE A 88 12.66 -29.99 -21.78
C ILE A 88 11.92 -29.38 -22.96
#